data_AF-A0AAD5A1H4-F1
#
_entry.id   AF-A0AAD5A1H4-F1
#
_cell.length_a   1.000
_cell.length_b   1.000
_cell.length_c   1.000
_cell.angle_alpha   90.00
_cell.angle_beta   90.00
_cell.angle_gamma   90.00
#
_symmetry.space_group_name_H-M   'P 1'
#
loop_
_entity.id
_entity.type
_entity.pdbx_description
1 polymer ?
#
loop_
_entity_poly.entity_id
_entity_poly.type
_entity_poly.pdbx_seq_one_letter_code
_entity_poly.pdbx_strand_id
1 'polypeptide(L)'
;CKNVNYDLVFILDTSSSVGKDNFEKIRQWVANLVESFDVGEDKTRVAVVRYSDRPTTEFNLARYKTLDEVKMAARNIRYLGGNTKTGDAISYTTNNIFTVPAGARPAAKGIQKVAILLTDGRSQDYVLEPSVAAAKAGIRMFAVGIGEALKDELEEIAAEPKNAHVFHVTDFDAIDRIRGRLRRRLCEKRFKPNSSSAGLQEVPGFDLMEYFNVRDVLGEKSDPGQSSYVRLGTMPIVQQTENVFPQGLPDEYAFVTTFKFRKTSRREDWYLWQVYDKYGIPQVSIRLDGENKAVEYNAVGLTRDAVRAVFRSPEVENLFDRNWHKIGLSVNAKSVSLYLDCKHIQTLQIEEREDIDIQGKTVIGKRLYDSVPIDFDLQRMVIYCDSKQAEQETCCDLPG
;
A
#
# COMPACT_ATOMS: atom_id res chain seq x y z
N CYS A 1 14.90 -2.34 0.63
CA CYS A 1 15.04 -2.55 -0.83
C CYS A 1 16.46 -2.90 -1.22
N LYS A 2 17.18 -3.72 -0.43
CA LYS A 2 18.62 -3.91 -0.62
C LYS A 2 19.02 -4.69 -1.89
N ASN A 3 18.04 -5.26 -2.58
CA ASN A 3 18.24 -6.09 -3.78
C ASN A 3 17.78 -5.41 -5.09
N VAL A 4 17.51 -4.10 -5.05
CA VAL A 4 17.16 -3.30 -6.24
C VAL A 4 17.97 -2.01 -6.28
N ASN A 5 18.46 -1.66 -7.48
CA ASN A 5 19.38 -0.55 -7.71
C ASN A 5 18.74 0.47 -8.64
N TYR A 6 18.80 1.75 -8.25
CA TYR A 6 18.21 2.85 -9.03
C TYR A 6 19.22 3.97 -9.28
N ASP A 7 18.97 4.74 -10.32
CA ASP A 7 19.37 6.14 -10.35
C ASP A 7 18.19 6.95 -9.83
N LEU A 8 18.26 7.35 -8.55
CA LEU A 8 17.18 7.96 -7.81
C LEU A 8 17.41 9.46 -7.68
N VAL A 9 16.44 10.27 -8.11
CA VAL A 9 16.50 11.73 -8.02
C VAL A 9 15.33 12.25 -7.20
N PHE A 10 15.62 13.06 -6.20
CA PHE A 10 14.59 13.84 -5.49
C PHE A 10 14.48 15.22 -6.12
N ILE A 11 13.26 15.63 -6.46
CA ILE A 11 12.92 16.97 -6.95
C ILE A 11 12.12 17.65 -5.85
N LEU A 12 12.74 18.58 -5.14
CA LEU A 12 12.19 19.15 -3.91
C LEU A 12 11.71 20.57 -4.14
N ASP A 13 10.42 20.82 -3.88
CA ASP A 13 9.91 22.18 -3.84
C ASP A 13 10.48 22.93 -2.63
N THR A 14 11.05 24.10 -2.90
CA THR A 14 11.57 25.06 -1.91
C THR A 14 10.87 26.40 -1.99
N SER A 15 9.71 26.46 -2.65
CA SER A 15 8.86 27.63 -2.80
C SER A 15 8.42 28.22 -1.45
N SER A 16 7.89 29.44 -1.53
CA SER A 16 7.41 30.16 -0.34
C SER A 16 6.20 29.49 0.34
N SER A 17 5.39 28.70 -0.37
CA SER A 17 4.25 27.97 0.21
C SER A 17 4.69 26.91 1.21
N VAL A 18 5.78 26.21 0.91
CA VAL A 18 6.32 25.16 1.78
C VAL A 18 6.67 25.72 3.16
N GLY A 19 7.44 26.81 3.18
CA GLY A 19 7.96 27.40 4.42
C GLY A 19 9.15 26.63 5.02
N LYS A 20 9.98 27.35 5.79
CA LYS A 20 11.27 26.83 6.28
C LYS A 20 11.12 25.61 7.19
N ASP A 21 10.19 25.66 8.15
CA ASP A 21 10.03 24.60 9.16
C ASP A 21 9.51 23.29 8.54
N ASN A 22 8.60 23.40 7.58
CA ASN A 22 8.09 22.26 6.82
C ASN A 22 9.17 21.67 5.89
N PHE A 23 10.03 22.51 5.32
CA PHE A 23 11.14 22.02 4.50
C PHE A 23 12.15 21.19 5.32
N GLU A 24 12.33 21.47 6.62
CA GLU A 24 13.15 20.60 7.49
C GLU A 24 12.54 19.19 7.59
N LYS A 25 11.21 19.07 7.64
CA LYS A 25 10.51 17.77 7.61
C LYS A 25 10.76 17.04 6.29
N ILE A 26 10.73 17.75 5.15
CA ILE A 26 11.10 17.19 3.84
C ILE A 26 12.53 16.64 3.85
N ARG A 27 13.51 17.40 4.34
CA ARG A 27 14.91 16.94 4.39
C ARG A 27 15.07 15.68 5.21
N GLN A 28 14.43 15.64 6.38
CA GLN A 28 14.47 14.46 7.25
C GLN A 28 13.80 13.26 6.58
N TRP A 29 12.67 13.47 5.90
CA TRP A 29 11.97 12.42 5.18
C TRP A 29 12.81 11.85 4.03
N VAL A 30 13.48 12.71 3.23
CA VAL A 30 14.41 12.27 2.18
C VAL A 30 15.53 11.44 2.79
N ALA A 31 16.16 11.93 3.86
CA ALA A 31 17.24 11.20 4.55
C ALA A 31 16.76 9.83 5.06
N ASN A 32 15.57 9.75 5.65
CA ASN A 32 14.96 8.51 6.15
C ASN A 32 14.60 7.54 5.02
N LEU A 33 14.07 8.03 3.90
CA LEU A 33 13.71 7.17 2.76
C LEU A 33 14.95 6.56 2.12
N VAL A 34 16.04 7.33 2.00
CA VAL A 34 17.31 6.84 1.42
C VAL A 34 17.89 5.66 2.22
N GLU A 35 17.66 5.58 3.53
CA GLU A 35 18.08 4.43 4.37
C GLU A 35 17.48 3.09 3.93
N SER A 36 16.38 3.12 3.18
CA SER A 36 15.74 1.91 2.66
C SER A 36 16.48 1.29 1.46
N PHE A 37 17.45 2.01 0.88
CA PHE A 37 18.21 1.61 -0.29
C PHE A 37 19.66 1.25 0.07
N ASP A 38 20.24 0.35 -0.72
CA ASP A 38 21.66 0.08 -0.66
C ASP A 38 22.39 1.11 -1.55
N VAL A 39 22.94 2.15 -0.92
CA VAL A 39 23.59 3.27 -1.63
C VAL A 39 25.04 2.93 -1.92
N GLY A 40 25.47 3.14 -3.16
CA GLY A 40 26.80 2.79 -3.60
C GLY A 40 27.04 3.07 -5.08
N GLU A 41 28.31 3.08 -5.49
CA GLU A 41 28.69 3.37 -6.88
C GLU A 41 28.02 2.42 -7.89
N ASP A 42 28.02 1.12 -7.61
CA ASP A 42 27.38 0.10 -8.43
C ASP A 42 25.98 -0.30 -7.93
N LYS A 43 25.47 0.41 -6.92
CA LYS A 43 24.19 0.13 -6.27
C LYS A 43 23.17 1.24 -6.57
N THR A 44 22.46 1.76 -5.59
CA THR A 44 21.60 2.95 -5.78
C THR A 44 22.44 4.22 -5.74
N ARG A 45 22.29 5.07 -6.76
CA ARG A 45 22.87 6.42 -6.82
C ARG A 45 21.78 7.44 -6.55
N VAL A 46 22.10 8.48 -5.79
CA VAL A 46 21.12 9.48 -5.36
C VAL A 46 21.55 10.87 -5.81
N ALA A 47 20.60 11.66 -6.34
CA ALA A 47 20.77 13.08 -6.60
C ALA A 47 19.61 13.85 -6.00
N VAL A 48 19.84 15.15 -5.77
CA VAL A 48 18.79 16.06 -5.33
C VAL A 48 18.84 17.33 -6.16
N VAL A 49 17.68 17.66 -6.72
CA VAL A 49 17.37 18.95 -7.32
C VAL A 49 16.39 19.63 -6.39
N ARG A 50 16.66 20.87 -6.02
CA ARG A 50 15.63 21.74 -5.44
C ARG A 50 15.13 22.71 -6.49
N TYR A 51 13.92 23.21 -6.34
CA TYR A 51 13.41 24.24 -7.23
C TYR A 51 12.53 25.24 -6.48
N SER A 52 12.43 26.43 -7.05
CA SER A 52 11.40 27.40 -6.74
C SER A 52 11.12 28.19 -8.02
N ASP A 53 11.74 29.36 -8.20
CA ASP A 53 11.73 30.12 -9.46
C ASP A 53 12.52 29.41 -10.56
N ARG A 54 13.58 28.70 -10.18
CA ARG A 54 14.46 27.94 -11.08
C ARG A 54 14.97 26.67 -10.38
N PRO A 55 15.17 25.56 -11.10
CA PRO A 55 15.78 24.37 -10.56
C PRO A 55 17.28 24.59 -10.29
N THR A 56 17.78 24.02 -9.21
CA THR A 56 19.20 24.00 -8.86
C THR A 56 19.62 22.61 -8.40
N THR A 57 20.73 22.13 -8.94
CA THR A 57 21.36 20.88 -8.49
C THR A 57 22.03 21.10 -7.13
N GLU A 58 21.57 20.40 -6.09
CA GLU A 58 22.29 20.35 -4.80
C GLU A 58 23.45 19.35 -4.87
N PHE A 59 23.19 18.19 -5.46
CA PHE A 59 24.22 17.23 -5.84
C PHE A 59 23.69 16.26 -6.90
N ASN A 60 24.58 15.80 -7.77
CA ASN A 60 24.27 14.87 -8.85
C ASN A 60 24.52 13.40 -8.47
N LEU A 61 24.15 12.46 -9.35
CA LEU A 61 24.22 11.02 -9.13
C LEU A 61 25.67 10.50 -8.98
N ALA A 62 26.65 11.26 -9.46
CA ALA A 62 28.06 10.91 -9.37
C ALA A 62 28.74 11.38 -8.06
N ARG A 63 28.12 12.33 -7.33
CA ARG A 63 28.80 13.07 -6.25
C ARG A 63 29.10 12.25 -5.00
N TYR A 64 28.08 11.58 -4.45
CA TYR A 64 28.20 10.85 -3.19
C TYR A 64 28.12 9.34 -3.43
N LYS A 65 28.90 8.58 -2.68
CA LYS A 65 29.08 7.13 -2.90
C LYS A 65 28.64 6.29 -1.69
N THR A 66 28.33 6.93 -0.58
CA THR A 66 27.90 6.26 0.66
C THR A 66 26.56 6.80 1.16
N LEU A 67 25.86 5.98 1.93
CA LEU A 67 24.59 6.35 2.57
C LEU A 67 24.75 7.58 3.48
N ASP A 68 25.81 7.61 4.29
CA ASP A 68 26.02 8.68 5.27
C ASP A 68 26.31 10.04 4.60
N GLU A 69 27.08 10.05 3.51
CA GLU A 69 27.30 11.26 2.71
C GLU A 69 26.00 11.80 2.12
N VAL A 70 25.16 10.94 1.54
CA VAL A 70 23.86 11.35 0.97
C VAL A 70 22.94 11.91 2.07
N LYS A 71 22.86 11.25 3.22
CA LYS A 71 22.03 11.72 4.36
C LYS A 71 22.52 13.06 4.89
N MET A 72 23.83 13.23 5.07
CA MET A 72 24.42 14.47 5.53
C MET A 72 24.18 15.60 4.52
N ALA A 73 24.31 15.32 3.22
CA ALA A 73 24.04 16.31 2.18
C ALA A 73 22.54 16.70 2.15
N ALA A 74 21.64 15.73 2.21
CA ALA A 74 20.19 15.97 2.21
C ALA A 74 19.73 16.86 3.39
N ARG A 75 20.30 16.66 4.58
CA ARG A 75 20.00 17.49 5.77
C ARG A 75 20.46 18.95 5.66
N ASN A 76 21.43 19.24 4.80
CA ASN A 76 22.05 20.57 4.66
C ASN A 76 21.56 21.38 3.45
N ILE A 77 20.60 20.87 2.69
CA ILE A 77 20.03 21.56 1.52
C ILE A 77 19.43 22.90 1.95
N ARG A 78 19.73 24.01 1.29
CA ARG A 78 19.20 25.32 1.73
C ARG A 78 17.76 25.53 1.27
N TYR A 79 16.92 26.06 2.16
CA TYR A 79 15.60 26.61 1.81
C TYR A 79 15.77 28.05 1.31
N LEU A 80 15.17 28.39 0.16
CA LEU A 80 15.32 29.73 -0.45
C LEU A 80 14.00 30.47 -0.65
N GLY A 81 12.85 29.80 -0.62
CA GLY A 81 11.57 30.41 -1.01
C GLY A 81 11.52 30.71 -2.51
N GLY A 82 10.46 31.40 -2.92
CA GLY A 82 10.22 31.81 -4.31
C GLY A 82 8.91 31.24 -4.87
N ASN A 83 8.78 31.26 -6.20
CA ASN A 83 7.64 30.66 -6.90
C ASN A 83 7.75 29.12 -6.98
N THR A 84 6.78 28.49 -7.65
CA THR A 84 6.71 27.03 -7.83
C THR A 84 6.71 26.71 -9.32
N LYS A 85 7.90 26.51 -9.92
CA LYS A 85 8.08 26.16 -11.35
C LYS A 85 8.39 24.67 -11.53
N THR A 86 7.37 23.85 -11.33
CA THR A 86 7.47 22.38 -11.31
C THR A 86 7.82 21.80 -12.67
N GLY A 87 7.24 22.33 -13.76
CA GLY A 87 7.50 21.88 -15.13
C GLY A 87 8.94 22.12 -15.57
N ASP A 88 9.51 23.29 -15.24
CA ASP A 88 10.92 23.59 -15.46
C ASP A 88 11.82 22.63 -14.64
N ALA A 89 11.45 22.32 -13.39
CA ALA A 89 12.21 21.39 -12.56
C ALA A 89 12.24 19.96 -13.12
N ILE A 90 11.13 19.47 -13.67
CA ILE A 90 11.04 18.16 -14.36
C ILE A 90 11.91 18.16 -15.62
N SER A 91 11.81 19.22 -16.43
CA SER A 91 12.61 19.37 -17.65
C SER A 91 14.10 19.42 -17.35
N TYR A 92 14.50 20.23 -16.36
CA TYR A 92 15.88 20.35 -15.93
C TYR A 92 16.44 19.02 -15.42
N THR A 93 15.66 18.30 -14.60
CA THR A 93 16.07 16.99 -14.07
C THR A 93 16.30 15.97 -15.18
N THR A 94 15.38 15.92 -16.16
CA THR A 94 15.48 15.06 -17.34
C THR A 94 16.74 15.37 -18.16
N ASN A 95 16.99 16.64 -18.44
CA ASN A 95 18.02 17.08 -19.37
C ASN A 95 19.42 17.23 -18.76
N ASN A 96 19.53 17.41 -17.44
CA ASN A 96 20.81 17.69 -16.78
C ASN A 96 21.23 16.61 -15.78
N ILE A 97 20.30 16.02 -15.03
CA ILE A 97 20.63 15.05 -13.97
C ILE A 97 20.63 13.61 -14.49
N PHE A 98 19.65 13.24 -15.30
CA PHE A 98 19.57 11.89 -15.88
C PHE A 98 20.49 11.68 -17.09
N THR A 99 21.67 12.30 -17.04
CA THR A 99 22.71 12.26 -18.07
C THR A 99 23.94 11.49 -17.59
N VAL A 100 24.68 10.91 -18.54
CA VAL A 100 25.93 10.18 -18.22
C VAL A 100 26.96 11.07 -17.50
N PRO A 101 27.20 12.32 -17.91
CA PRO A 101 28.10 13.22 -17.19
C PRO A 101 27.68 13.51 -15.74
N ALA A 102 26.38 13.56 -15.46
CA ALA A 102 25.86 13.75 -14.11
C ALA A 102 25.82 12.46 -13.26
N GLY A 103 26.24 11.33 -13.83
CA GLY A 103 26.35 10.04 -13.13
C GLY A 103 25.20 9.07 -13.37
N ALA A 104 24.25 9.39 -14.25
CA ALA A 104 23.21 8.44 -14.65
C ALA A 104 23.81 7.31 -15.49
N ARG A 105 23.34 6.09 -15.24
CA ARG A 105 23.82 4.89 -15.92
C ARG A 105 23.07 4.70 -17.25
N PRO A 106 23.76 4.20 -18.29
CA PRO A 106 23.13 3.88 -19.56
C PRO A 106 22.04 2.81 -19.39
N ALA A 107 20.99 2.89 -20.21
CA ALA A 107 19.87 1.94 -20.20
C ALA A 107 20.33 0.47 -20.34
N ALA A 108 21.44 0.22 -21.06
CA ALA A 108 22.02 -1.11 -21.24
C ALA A 108 22.44 -1.80 -19.92
N LYS A 109 22.67 -1.05 -18.84
CA LYS A 109 22.96 -1.63 -17.51
C LYS A 109 21.70 -2.12 -16.78
N GLY A 110 20.50 -1.93 -17.34
CA GLY A 110 19.24 -2.38 -16.75
C GLY A 110 18.85 -1.66 -15.46
N ILE A 111 19.49 -0.53 -15.16
CA ILE A 111 19.18 0.30 -13.98
C ILE A 111 18.03 1.23 -14.31
N GLN A 112 17.02 1.26 -13.45
CA GLN A 112 15.86 2.11 -13.62
C GLN A 112 16.15 3.54 -13.13
N LYS A 113 15.76 4.52 -13.95
CA LYS A 113 15.76 5.95 -13.60
C LYS A 113 14.46 6.28 -12.89
N VAL A 114 14.55 6.80 -11.67
CA VAL A 114 13.39 7.10 -10.84
C VAL A 114 13.52 8.52 -10.31
N ALA A 115 12.46 9.31 -10.44
CA ALA A 115 12.38 10.61 -9.82
C ALA A 115 11.20 10.66 -8.84
N ILE A 116 11.42 11.25 -7.67
CA ILE A 116 10.39 11.51 -6.67
C ILE A 116 10.27 13.02 -6.53
N LEU A 117 9.13 13.56 -6.95
CA LEU A 117 8.81 14.98 -6.88
C LEU A 117 7.95 15.27 -5.65
N LEU A 118 8.36 16.25 -4.85
CA LEU A 118 7.64 16.69 -3.65
C LEU A 118 7.21 18.14 -3.84
N THR A 119 5.91 18.40 -3.73
CA THR A 119 5.31 19.74 -3.87
C THR A 119 4.13 19.91 -2.89
N ASP A 120 3.91 21.13 -2.41
CA ASP A 120 2.79 21.47 -1.53
C ASP A 120 1.71 22.35 -2.18
N GLY A 121 1.90 22.68 -3.46
CA GLY A 121 1.06 23.64 -4.15
C GLY A 121 0.98 23.44 -5.66
N ARG A 122 0.11 24.24 -6.26
CA ARG A 122 -0.10 24.32 -7.71
C ARG A 122 1.12 24.92 -8.40
N SER A 123 1.59 24.29 -9.47
CA SER A 123 2.64 24.87 -10.29
C SER A 123 2.17 26.13 -11.01
N GLN A 124 3.11 27.07 -11.19
CA GLN A 124 2.92 28.28 -11.97
C GLN A 124 3.43 28.15 -13.41
N ASP A 125 3.72 26.92 -13.86
CA ASP A 125 4.02 26.56 -15.25
C ASP A 125 3.36 25.21 -15.60
N TYR A 126 3.36 24.84 -16.89
CA TYR A 126 2.74 23.60 -17.35
C TYR A 126 3.63 22.39 -17.05
N VAL A 127 3.05 21.36 -16.43
CA VAL A 127 3.79 20.15 -16.02
C VAL A 127 3.61 18.98 -16.99
N LEU A 128 2.53 18.95 -17.77
CA LEU A 128 2.21 17.82 -18.66
C LEU A 128 3.29 17.53 -19.70
N GLU A 129 3.70 18.52 -20.49
CA GLU A 129 4.70 18.33 -21.55
C GLU A 129 6.07 17.89 -20.99
N PRO A 130 6.63 18.54 -19.94
CA PRO A 130 7.82 18.05 -19.24
C PRO A 130 7.70 16.60 -18.75
N SER A 131 6.54 16.23 -18.19
CA SER A 131 6.31 14.90 -17.62
C SER A 131 6.23 13.82 -18.70
N VAL A 132 5.59 14.12 -19.83
CA VAL A 132 5.58 13.26 -21.02
C VAL A 132 7.00 13.07 -21.57
N ALA A 133 7.80 14.13 -21.62
CA ALA A 133 9.20 14.04 -22.05
C ALA A 133 10.05 13.18 -21.09
N ALA A 134 9.87 13.33 -19.78
CA ALA A 134 10.53 12.50 -18.77
C ALA A 134 10.15 11.01 -18.92
N ALA A 135 8.86 10.71 -19.11
CA ALA A 135 8.38 9.35 -19.34
C ALA A 135 8.98 8.74 -20.62
N LYS A 136 9.05 9.50 -21.73
CA LYS A 136 9.71 9.07 -22.97
C LYS A 136 11.21 8.81 -22.79
N ALA A 137 11.86 9.52 -21.86
CA ALA A 137 13.25 9.29 -21.48
C ALA A 137 13.46 8.08 -20.55
N GLY A 138 12.39 7.31 -20.26
CA GLY A 138 12.42 6.13 -19.41
C GLY A 138 12.52 6.44 -17.91
N ILE A 139 12.16 7.66 -17.51
CA ILE A 139 12.14 8.08 -16.10
C ILE A 139 10.78 7.72 -15.51
N ARG A 140 10.80 6.93 -14.44
CA ARG A 140 9.60 6.63 -13.64
C ARG A 140 9.41 7.73 -12.60
N MET A 141 8.41 8.59 -12.82
CA MET A 141 8.05 9.70 -11.94
C MET A 141 7.11 9.23 -10.83
N PHE A 142 7.43 9.59 -9.59
CA PHE A 142 6.54 9.54 -8.44
C PHE A 142 6.21 10.98 -8.03
N ALA A 143 4.94 11.30 -7.83
CA ALA A 143 4.49 12.62 -7.40
C ALA A 143 3.93 12.53 -5.97
N VAL A 144 4.47 13.35 -5.07
CA VAL A 144 4.07 13.44 -3.67
C VAL A 144 3.53 14.85 -3.43
N GLY A 145 2.21 14.95 -3.28
CA GLY A 145 1.52 16.17 -2.90
C GLY A 145 1.35 16.28 -1.40
N ILE A 146 1.50 17.48 -0.85
CA ILE A 146 1.33 17.78 0.56
C ILE A 146 0.28 18.90 0.69
N GLY A 147 -0.71 18.74 1.58
CA GLY A 147 -1.73 19.75 1.81
C GLY A 147 -2.54 20.08 0.57
N GLU A 148 -2.49 21.33 0.13
CA GLU A 148 -3.31 21.88 -0.96
C GLU A 148 -2.76 21.57 -2.36
N ALA A 149 -1.81 20.63 -2.48
CA ALA A 149 -1.32 20.16 -3.77
C ALA A 149 -2.47 19.58 -4.63
N LEU A 150 -2.58 20.05 -5.87
CA LEU A 150 -3.67 19.66 -6.78
C LEU A 150 -3.46 18.24 -7.30
N LYS A 151 -4.44 17.36 -7.03
CA LYS A 151 -4.40 15.96 -7.46
C LYS A 151 -4.22 15.79 -8.97
N ASP A 152 -4.97 16.55 -9.77
CA ASP A 152 -4.90 16.48 -11.25
C ASP A 152 -3.47 16.77 -11.75
N GLU A 153 -2.78 17.74 -11.13
CA GLU A 153 -1.41 18.09 -11.48
C GLU A 153 -0.42 16.98 -11.09
N LEU A 154 -0.61 16.37 -9.91
CA LEU A 154 0.19 15.22 -9.48
C LEU A 154 -0.02 14.02 -10.41
N GLU A 155 -1.25 13.80 -10.88
CA GLU A 155 -1.57 12.77 -11.86
C GLU A 155 -0.90 13.07 -13.21
N GLU A 156 -0.83 14.31 -13.68
CA GLU A 156 -0.07 14.66 -14.89
C GLU A 156 1.43 14.33 -14.77
N ILE A 157 2.00 14.53 -13.57
CA ILE A 157 3.43 14.32 -13.30
C ILE A 157 3.78 12.83 -13.16
N ALA A 158 2.94 12.07 -12.46
CA ALA A 158 3.24 10.71 -12.06
C ALA A 158 3.21 9.71 -13.24
N ALA A 159 4.04 8.67 -13.15
CA ALA A 159 4.00 7.56 -14.09
C ALA A 159 2.70 6.73 -13.96
N GLU A 160 2.40 5.95 -14.99
CA GLU A 160 1.28 4.99 -14.93
C GLU A 160 1.67 3.71 -14.17
N PRO A 161 0.71 3.07 -13.46
CA PRO A 161 -0.64 3.56 -13.19
C PRO A 161 -0.63 4.63 -12.08
N LYS A 162 -1.51 5.64 -12.19
CA LYS A 162 -1.55 6.79 -11.25
C LYS A 162 -1.68 6.39 -9.79
N ASN A 163 -2.52 5.40 -9.48
CA ASN A 163 -2.73 4.90 -8.12
C ASN A 163 -1.45 4.33 -7.46
N ALA A 164 -0.43 3.97 -8.24
CA ALA A 164 0.84 3.45 -7.73
C ALA A 164 1.94 4.51 -7.61
N HIS A 165 1.76 5.68 -8.23
CA HIS A 165 2.81 6.70 -8.38
C HIS A 165 2.41 8.09 -7.85
N VAL A 166 1.13 8.32 -7.58
CA VAL A 166 0.61 9.53 -6.92
C VAL A 166 0.42 9.23 -5.44
N PHE A 167 0.98 10.10 -4.61
CA PHE A 167 0.85 10.07 -3.16
C PHE A 167 0.38 11.45 -2.72
N HIS A 168 -0.57 11.50 -1.80
CA HIS A 168 -1.06 12.74 -1.23
C HIS A 168 -1.13 12.59 0.30
N VAL A 169 -0.68 13.61 1.02
CA VAL A 169 -0.75 13.68 2.48
C VAL A 169 -1.35 14.99 2.91
N THR A 170 -2.07 14.98 4.04
CA THR A 170 -2.80 16.14 4.55
C THR A 170 -1.89 17.31 4.92
N ASP A 171 -0.69 17.03 5.40
CA ASP A 171 0.27 18.01 5.88
C ASP A 171 1.69 17.42 5.95
N PHE A 172 2.66 18.25 6.29
CA PHE A 172 4.06 17.85 6.39
C PHE A 172 4.37 16.93 7.57
N ASP A 173 3.54 16.87 8.61
CA ASP A 173 3.70 15.92 9.72
C ASP A 173 3.25 14.51 9.31
N ALA A 174 2.33 14.42 8.35
CA ALA A 174 1.83 13.18 7.77
C ALA A 174 2.76 12.57 6.71
N ILE A 175 3.81 13.26 6.24
CA ILE A 175 4.67 12.78 5.14
C ILE A 175 5.37 11.44 5.43
N ASP A 176 5.66 11.15 6.70
CA ASP A 176 6.27 9.88 7.10
C ASP A 176 5.32 8.68 6.93
N ARG A 177 3.99 8.90 6.87
CA ARG A 177 2.98 7.84 6.70
C ARG A 177 3.09 7.16 5.34
N ILE A 178 3.33 7.93 4.28
CA ILE A 178 3.46 7.40 2.91
C ILE A 178 4.83 6.76 2.63
N ARG A 179 5.82 6.93 3.51
CA ARG A 179 7.18 6.41 3.31
C ARG A 179 7.18 4.90 3.07
N GLY A 180 6.34 4.16 3.81
CA GLY A 180 6.21 2.70 3.69
C GLY A 180 5.66 2.27 2.33
N ARG A 181 4.55 2.88 1.89
CA ARG A 181 3.92 2.61 0.59
C ARG A 181 4.81 3.01 -0.57
N LEU A 182 5.41 4.21 -0.51
CA LEU A 182 6.35 4.68 -1.53
C LEU A 182 7.55 3.75 -1.63
N ARG A 183 8.14 3.33 -0.50
CA ARG A 183 9.20 2.32 -0.48
C ARG A 183 8.74 1.01 -1.14
N ARG A 184 7.53 0.53 -0.84
CA ARG A 184 7.00 -0.70 -1.44
C ARG A 184 6.90 -0.58 -2.96
N ARG A 185 6.30 0.50 -3.47
CA ARG A 185 6.15 0.79 -4.91
C ARG A 185 7.48 0.99 -5.62
N LEU A 186 8.44 1.62 -4.95
CA LEU A 186 9.79 1.74 -5.48
C LEU A 186 10.37 0.36 -5.71
N CYS A 187 10.21 -0.56 -4.75
CA CYS A 187 10.96 -1.81 -4.65
C CYS A 187 10.26 -3.05 -5.20
N GLU A 188 8.99 -2.94 -5.60
CA GLU A 188 8.29 -3.92 -6.41
C GLU A 188 9.01 -4.10 -7.76
N LYS A 189 9.55 -5.31 -8.00
CA LYS A 189 10.15 -5.70 -9.28
C LYS A 189 9.08 -6.04 -10.32
N ARG A 190 8.14 -5.13 -10.61
CA ARG A 190 7.21 -5.31 -11.74
C ARG A 190 6.83 -3.97 -12.35
N PHE A 191 7.46 -3.65 -13.47
CA PHE A 191 6.80 -3.07 -14.66
C PHE A 191 7.68 -3.42 -15.87
N LYS A 192 7.49 -4.62 -16.40
CA LYS A 192 7.79 -4.87 -17.82
C LYS A 192 6.49 -4.57 -18.57
N PRO A 193 6.42 -3.53 -19.42
CA PRO A 193 5.33 -3.44 -20.37
C PRO A 193 5.51 -4.59 -21.37
N ASN A 194 4.44 -5.32 -21.63
CA ASN A 194 4.33 -6.49 -22.52
C ASN A 194 4.97 -7.80 -22.05
N SER A 195 4.17 -8.59 -21.33
CA SER A 195 4.10 -10.03 -21.61
C SER A 195 2.64 -10.47 -21.44
N SER A 196 1.96 -10.57 -22.57
CA SER A 196 0.72 -11.33 -22.69
C SER A 196 1.00 -12.82 -22.49
N SER A 197 -0.05 -13.49 -22.02
CA SER A 197 -0.34 -14.93 -22.07
C SER A 197 0.40 -15.89 -21.12
N ALA A 198 -0.46 -16.59 -20.36
CA ALA A 198 -0.51 -18.05 -20.24
C ALA A 198 0.67 -18.73 -19.52
N GLY A 199 0.46 -18.89 -18.22
CA GLY A 199 1.11 -19.87 -17.39
C GLY A 199 0.49 -19.76 -16.01
N LEU A 200 -0.11 -20.84 -15.51
CA LEU A 200 -0.55 -20.96 -14.11
C LEU A 200 0.63 -20.60 -13.21
N GLN A 201 0.66 -19.35 -12.76
CA GLN A 201 1.61 -18.85 -11.78
C GLN A 201 0.79 -18.63 -10.52
N GLU A 202 1.13 -19.36 -9.45
CA GLU A 202 0.53 -19.16 -8.12
C GLU A 202 0.37 -17.67 -7.87
N VAL A 203 -0.88 -17.24 -7.70
CA VAL A 203 -1.15 -15.82 -7.48
C VAL A 203 -0.56 -15.50 -6.11
N PRO A 204 0.39 -14.55 -6.01
CA PRO A 204 1.03 -14.24 -4.74
C PRO A 204 -0.06 -13.86 -3.74
N GLY A 205 -0.14 -14.63 -2.67
CA GLY A 205 -1.10 -14.47 -1.59
C GLY A 205 -0.49 -14.87 -0.25
N PHE A 206 -1.08 -14.34 0.81
CA PHE A 206 -0.72 -14.60 2.20
C PHE A 206 -1.73 -15.61 2.75
N ASP A 207 -1.32 -16.86 2.94
CA ASP A 207 -2.14 -17.83 3.66
C ASP A 207 -2.07 -17.52 5.16
N LEU A 208 -3.11 -16.87 5.69
CA LEU A 208 -3.13 -16.45 7.08
C LEU A 208 -3.15 -17.66 8.04
N MET A 209 -3.58 -18.84 7.58
CA MET A 209 -3.51 -20.05 8.40
C MET A 209 -2.06 -20.49 8.62
N GLU A 210 -1.20 -20.34 7.61
CA GLU A 210 0.24 -20.64 7.68
C GLU A 210 0.97 -19.58 8.52
N TYR A 211 0.80 -18.29 8.24
CA TYR A 211 1.49 -17.22 8.98
C TYR A 211 1.17 -17.18 10.47
N PHE A 212 -0.02 -17.65 10.86
CA PHE A 212 -0.43 -17.74 12.26
C PHE A 212 -0.17 -19.13 12.87
N ASN A 213 0.39 -20.09 12.11
CA ASN A 213 0.57 -21.49 12.50
C ASN A 213 -0.72 -22.12 13.05
N VAL A 214 -1.87 -21.79 12.48
CA VAL A 214 -3.19 -22.11 13.05
C VAL A 214 -3.40 -23.62 13.18
N ARG A 215 -2.98 -24.37 12.15
CA ARG A 215 -3.09 -25.84 12.08
C ARG A 215 -2.22 -26.51 13.14
N ASP A 216 -1.00 -26.04 13.33
CA ASP A 216 -0.08 -26.57 14.34
C ASP A 216 -0.53 -26.28 15.77
N VAL A 217 -1.11 -25.10 16.01
CA VAL A 217 -1.53 -24.66 17.35
C VAL A 217 -2.82 -25.35 17.80
N LEU A 218 -3.80 -25.51 16.91
CA LEU A 218 -5.16 -25.96 17.28
C LEU A 218 -5.48 -27.39 16.84
N GLY A 219 -4.67 -27.97 15.95
CA GLY A 219 -4.89 -29.29 15.38
C GLY A 219 -5.94 -29.30 14.28
N GLU A 220 -5.68 -30.09 13.24
CA GLU A 220 -6.60 -30.27 12.12
C GLU A 220 -7.69 -31.29 12.43
N LYS A 221 -8.86 -31.04 11.84
CA LYS A 221 -9.99 -31.96 11.78
C LYS A 221 -10.30 -32.24 10.33
N SER A 222 -10.74 -33.46 10.04
CA SER A 222 -11.13 -33.90 8.71
C SER A 222 -12.38 -34.74 8.82
N ASP A 223 -13.37 -34.41 8.00
CA ASP A 223 -14.59 -35.21 7.83
C ASP A 223 -14.56 -35.86 6.43
N PRO A 224 -15.06 -37.10 6.25
CA PRO A 224 -15.01 -37.78 4.95
C PRO A 224 -15.68 -36.95 3.84
N GLY A 225 -14.97 -36.72 2.74
CA GLY A 225 -15.47 -35.95 1.59
C GLY A 225 -15.40 -34.43 1.76
N GLN A 226 -14.78 -33.94 2.83
CA GLN A 226 -14.60 -32.52 3.10
C GLN A 226 -13.10 -32.18 3.29
N SER A 227 -12.70 -30.99 2.86
CA SER A 227 -11.38 -30.41 3.16
C SER A 227 -11.14 -30.26 4.67
N SER A 228 -9.89 -30.43 5.09
CA SER A 228 -9.48 -30.26 6.50
C SER A 228 -9.84 -28.87 7.02
N TYR A 229 -10.25 -28.76 8.28
CA TYR A 229 -10.53 -27.50 8.96
C TYR A 229 -9.99 -27.49 10.39
N VAL A 230 -9.99 -26.31 11.00
CA VAL A 230 -9.57 -26.09 12.38
C VAL A 230 -10.72 -25.48 13.17
N ARG A 231 -10.85 -25.84 14.46
CA ARG A 231 -11.84 -25.23 15.35
C ARG A 231 -11.20 -24.13 16.19
N LEU A 232 -11.70 -22.91 16.05
CA LEU A 232 -11.26 -21.74 16.82
C LEU A 232 -12.16 -21.51 18.05
N GLY A 233 -11.77 -20.56 18.89
CA GLY A 233 -12.55 -20.12 20.07
C GLY A 233 -11.98 -20.54 21.42
N THR A 234 -10.97 -21.42 21.45
CA THR A 234 -10.30 -21.84 22.69
C THR A 234 -9.22 -20.86 23.14
N MET A 235 -8.56 -20.19 22.20
CA MET A 235 -7.47 -19.24 22.45
C MET A 235 -7.38 -18.19 21.32
N PRO A 236 -6.80 -17.01 21.59
CA PRO A 236 -6.67 -15.96 20.58
C PRO A 236 -5.62 -16.32 19.54
N ILE A 237 -5.97 -16.15 18.27
CA ILE A 237 -5.06 -16.33 17.14
C ILE A 237 -4.56 -14.96 16.72
N VAL A 238 -3.38 -14.59 17.22
CA VAL A 238 -2.81 -13.23 17.11
C VAL A 238 -1.34 -13.29 16.70
N GLN A 239 -0.93 -12.37 15.82
CA GLN A 239 0.45 -12.20 15.38
C GLN A 239 0.85 -10.72 15.39
N GLN A 240 2.15 -10.44 15.42
CA GLN A 240 2.66 -9.09 15.16
C GLN A 240 2.39 -8.72 13.70
N THR A 241 1.82 -7.55 13.45
CA THR A 241 1.43 -7.15 12.10
C THR A 241 2.63 -7.11 11.15
N GLU A 242 3.79 -6.64 11.61
CA GLU A 242 5.02 -6.61 10.81
C GLU A 242 5.55 -7.99 10.40
N ASN A 243 5.22 -9.06 11.12
CA ASN A 243 5.66 -10.42 10.77
C ASN A 243 4.81 -11.03 9.64
N VAL A 244 3.54 -10.64 9.58
CA VAL A 244 2.58 -11.13 8.56
C VAL A 244 2.58 -10.20 7.35
N PHE A 245 2.56 -8.89 7.59
CA PHE A 245 2.51 -7.83 6.59
C PHE A 245 3.69 -6.86 6.79
N PRO A 246 4.95 -7.30 6.58
CA PRO A 246 6.14 -6.46 6.81
C PRO A 246 6.18 -5.21 5.94
N GLN A 247 5.41 -5.20 4.86
CA GLN A 247 5.27 -4.05 4.00
C GLN A 247 3.94 -3.32 4.18
N GLY A 248 2.98 -3.83 4.96
CA GLY A 248 1.57 -3.40 4.98
C GLY A 248 0.72 -4.17 3.96
N LEU A 249 -0.56 -3.80 3.83
CA LEU A 249 -1.48 -4.40 2.87
C LEU A 249 -1.37 -3.74 1.49
N PRO A 250 -1.58 -4.48 0.40
CA PRO A 250 -1.70 -3.89 -0.94
C PRO A 250 -2.83 -2.84 -1.03
N ASP A 251 -2.69 -1.89 -1.95
CA ASP A 251 -3.74 -0.89 -2.24
C ASP A 251 -4.99 -1.54 -2.85
N GLU A 252 -4.82 -2.69 -3.51
CA GLU A 252 -5.88 -3.53 -4.03
C GLU A 252 -5.55 -4.98 -3.68
N TYR A 253 -6.50 -5.71 -3.10
CA TYR A 253 -6.31 -7.09 -2.69
C TYR A 253 -7.64 -7.83 -2.63
N ALA A 254 -7.58 -9.16 -2.65
CA ALA A 254 -8.73 -9.98 -2.36
C ALA A 254 -8.56 -10.65 -0.99
N PHE A 255 -9.60 -10.65 -0.17
CA PHE A 255 -9.66 -11.47 1.03
C PHE A 255 -10.64 -12.61 0.80
N VAL A 256 -10.20 -13.85 0.99
CA VAL A 256 -11.03 -15.04 0.79
C VAL A 256 -10.96 -15.91 2.02
N THR A 257 -12.11 -16.27 2.57
CA THR A 257 -12.21 -17.22 3.69
C THR A 257 -13.26 -18.28 3.43
N THR A 258 -13.08 -19.46 4.01
CA THR A 258 -14.10 -20.51 4.07
C THR A 258 -14.26 -20.96 5.50
N PHE A 259 -15.44 -20.77 6.05
CA PHE A 259 -15.70 -20.97 7.47
C PHE A 259 -17.14 -21.41 7.71
N LYS A 260 -17.40 -21.84 8.94
CA LYS A 260 -18.72 -22.26 9.40
C LYS A 260 -18.98 -21.74 10.80
N PHE A 261 -20.13 -21.09 10.97
CA PHE A 261 -20.56 -20.61 12.27
C PHE A 261 -20.86 -21.77 13.23
N ARG A 262 -20.66 -21.49 14.51
CA ARG A 262 -21.12 -22.33 15.62
C ARG A 262 -22.34 -21.68 16.27
N LYS A 263 -22.95 -22.38 17.24
CA LYS A 263 -24.32 -22.08 17.69
C LYS A 263 -24.49 -20.63 18.17
N THR A 264 -23.53 -20.10 18.93
CA THR A 264 -23.59 -18.76 19.52
C THR A 264 -23.01 -17.70 18.59
N SER A 265 -21.91 -18.00 17.90
CA SER A 265 -21.16 -17.01 17.09
C SER A 265 -21.94 -16.37 15.95
N ARG A 266 -22.97 -17.04 15.41
CA ARG A 266 -23.85 -16.46 14.37
C ARG A 266 -24.77 -15.32 14.86
N ARG A 267 -24.85 -15.10 16.17
CA ARG A 267 -25.67 -14.06 16.81
C ARG A 267 -24.84 -12.99 17.51
N GLU A 268 -23.52 -13.15 17.52
CA GLU A 268 -22.58 -12.23 18.15
C GLU A 268 -21.94 -11.32 17.11
N ASP A 269 -21.39 -10.21 17.56
CA ASP A 269 -20.61 -9.29 16.73
C ASP A 269 -19.12 -9.55 16.92
N TRP A 270 -18.43 -9.83 15.81
CA TRP A 270 -17.04 -10.22 15.87
C TRP A 270 -16.28 -9.93 14.59
N TYR A 271 -14.97 -9.83 14.75
CA TYR A 271 -14.02 -9.70 13.66
C TYR A 271 -13.59 -11.07 13.19
N LEU A 272 -13.92 -11.38 11.94
CA LEU A 272 -13.36 -12.52 11.25
C LEU A 272 -11.85 -12.35 11.11
N TRP A 273 -11.43 -11.15 10.74
CA TRP A 273 -10.03 -10.71 10.72
C TRP A 273 -9.92 -9.22 11.02
N GLN A 274 -8.90 -8.83 11.77
CA GLN A 274 -8.63 -7.43 12.14
C GLN A 274 -7.12 -7.17 12.24
N VAL A 275 -6.74 -5.92 11.92
CA VAL A 275 -5.45 -5.31 12.27
C VAL A 275 -5.73 -4.10 13.15
N TYR A 276 -4.98 -3.93 14.22
CA TYR A 276 -5.00 -2.75 15.08
C TYR A 276 -3.57 -2.30 15.40
N ASP A 277 -3.38 -1.01 15.62
CA ASP A 277 -2.06 -0.43 15.91
C ASP A 277 -1.56 -0.76 17.33
N LYS A 278 -0.39 -0.23 17.71
CA LYS A 278 0.18 -0.45 19.06
C LYS A 278 -0.66 0.11 20.21
N TYR A 279 -1.58 1.02 19.93
CA TYR A 279 -2.51 1.62 20.89
C TYR A 279 -3.88 0.93 20.90
N GLY A 280 -4.08 -0.10 20.06
CA GLY A 280 -5.36 -0.80 19.95
C GLY A 280 -6.36 -0.15 19.00
N ILE A 281 -5.96 0.88 18.24
CA ILE A 281 -6.83 1.56 17.29
C ILE A 281 -6.98 0.69 16.04
N PRO A 282 -8.21 0.33 15.64
CA PRO A 282 -8.45 -0.48 14.44
C PRO A 282 -7.89 0.19 13.17
N GLN A 283 -7.13 -0.57 12.39
CA GLN A 283 -6.52 -0.14 11.14
C GLN A 283 -7.30 -0.64 9.93
N VAL A 284 -7.66 -1.94 9.95
CA VAL A 284 -8.57 -2.58 8.99
C VAL A 284 -9.28 -3.74 9.67
N SER A 285 -10.52 -4.02 9.28
CA SER A 285 -11.25 -5.19 9.77
C SER A 285 -12.34 -5.67 8.83
N ILE A 286 -12.62 -6.96 8.92
CA ILE A 286 -13.79 -7.61 8.34
C ILE A 286 -14.63 -8.11 9.52
N ARG A 287 -15.78 -7.48 9.74
CA ARG A 287 -16.69 -7.77 10.84
C ARG A 287 -17.92 -8.51 10.33
N LEU A 288 -18.35 -9.48 11.12
CA LEU A 288 -19.64 -10.14 11.00
C LEU A 288 -20.55 -9.58 12.10
N ASP A 289 -21.59 -8.85 11.69
CA ASP A 289 -22.62 -8.29 12.57
C ASP A 289 -23.73 -9.33 12.71
N GLY A 290 -23.70 -10.06 13.82
CA GLY A 290 -24.62 -11.17 14.08
C GLY A 290 -26.02 -10.70 14.46
N GLU A 291 -26.15 -9.48 14.99
CA GLU A 291 -27.43 -8.88 15.36
C GLU A 291 -28.19 -8.41 14.12
N ASN A 292 -27.53 -7.66 13.26
CA ASN A 292 -28.13 -7.05 12.08
C ASN A 292 -27.91 -7.83 10.78
N LYS A 293 -27.23 -8.99 10.86
CA LYS A 293 -26.98 -9.88 9.73
C LYS A 293 -26.26 -9.18 8.58
N ALA A 294 -25.16 -8.52 8.90
CA ALA A 294 -24.37 -7.74 7.94
C ALA A 294 -22.90 -8.16 7.93
N VAL A 295 -22.25 -7.99 6.77
CA VAL A 295 -20.80 -8.07 6.65
C VAL A 295 -20.27 -6.66 6.50
N GLU A 296 -19.29 -6.28 7.32
CA GLU A 296 -18.71 -4.94 7.29
C GLU A 296 -17.22 -4.99 6.99
N TYR A 297 -16.80 -4.18 6.02
CA TYR A 297 -15.41 -3.84 5.80
C TYR A 297 -15.15 -2.46 6.38
N ASN A 298 -14.14 -2.35 7.24
CA ASN A 298 -13.72 -1.07 7.83
C ASN A 298 -12.22 -0.86 7.61
N ALA A 299 -11.80 0.35 7.29
CA ALA A 299 -10.40 0.77 7.20
C ALA A 299 -10.23 2.22 7.65
N VAL A 300 -9.00 2.63 7.98
CA VAL A 300 -8.67 4.04 8.20
C VAL A 300 -8.60 4.77 6.87
N GLY A 301 -9.22 5.95 6.75
CA GLY A 301 -9.15 6.82 5.57
C GLY A 301 -8.05 7.86 5.65
N LEU A 302 -7.63 8.39 4.49
CA LEU A 302 -6.56 9.40 4.42
C LEU A 302 -6.89 10.70 5.17
N THR A 303 -8.17 11.09 5.25
CA THR A 303 -8.64 12.29 5.97
C THR A 303 -8.93 12.04 7.45
N ARG A 304 -8.52 10.88 8.00
CA ARG A 304 -8.87 10.35 9.33
C ARG A 304 -10.32 9.90 9.50
N ASP A 305 -11.18 10.06 8.49
CA ASP A 305 -12.52 9.49 8.50
C ASP A 305 -12.44 7.96 8.33
N ALA A 306 -13.33 7.23 9.01
CA ALA A 306 -13.41 5.79 8.87
C ALA A 306 -14.00 5.43 7.49
N VAL A 307 -13.25 4.65 6.70
CA VAL A 307 -13.74 4.04 5.47
C VAL A 307 -14.56 2.82 5.84
N ARG A 308 -15.86 2.83 5.53
CA ARG A 308 -16.78 1.75 5.89
C ARG A 308 -17.66 1.33 4.72
N ALA A 309 -17.71 0.02 4.46
CA ALA A 309 -18.66 -0.61 3.56
C ALA A 309 -19.48 -1.65 4.33
N VAL A 310 -20.81 -1.48 4.34
CA VAL A 310 -21.74 -2.37 5.05
C VAL A 310 -22.62 -3.10 4.04
N PHE A 311 -22.44 -4.40 3.93
CA PHE A 311 -23.23 -5.26 3.07
C PHE A 311 -24.38 -5.84 3.88
N ARG A 312 -25.61 -5.53 3.48
CA ARG A 312 -26.84 -6.03 4.10
C ARG A 312 -27.88 -6.30 3.03
N SER A 313 -28.23 -7.57 2.85
CA SER A 313 -29.27 -8.05 1.93
C SER A 313 -29.75 -9.44 2.38
N PRO A 314 -30.88 -9.95 1.87
CA PRO A 314 -31.35 -11.30 2.19
C PRO A 314 -30.31 -12.40 1.91
N GLU A 315 -29.50 -12.24 0.86
CA GLU A 315 -28.38 -13.14 0.55
C GLU A 315 -27.29 -13.11 1.63
N VAL A 316 -27.01 -11.92 2.20
CA VAL A 316 -26.10 -11.79 3.33
C VAL A 316 -26.71 -12.37 4.61
N GLU A 317 -28.03 -12.30 4.80
CA GLU A 317 -28.68 -12.92 5.97
C GLU A 317 -28.50 -14.44 5.98
N ASN A 318 -28.54 -15.08 4.81
CA ASN A 318 -28.37 -16.53 4.65
C ASN A 318 -26.98 -17.02 5.09
N LEU A 319 -25.96 -16.16 5.10
CA LEU A 319 -24.63 -16.47 5.62
C LEU A 319 -24.67 -16.89 7.10
N PHE A 320 -25.62 -16.37 7.90
CA PHE A 320 -25.65 -16.53 9.36
C PHE A 320 -26.41 -17.79 9.81
N ASP A 321 -26.25 -18.89 9.07
CA ASP A 321 -26.79 -20.20 9.41
C ASP A 321 -25.73 -21.10 10.11
N ARG A 322 -25.71 -22.42 9.86
CA ARG A 322 -24.71 -23.37 10.39
C ARG A 322 -24.05 -24.21 9.28
N ASN A 323 -24.17 -23.78 8.04
CA ASN A 323 -23.56 -24.39 6.89
C ASN A 323 -22.16 -23.79 6.68
N TRP A 324 -21.41 -24.41 5.76
CA TRP A 324 -20.15 -23.86 5.31
C TRP A 324 -20.40 -22.77 4.29
N HIS A 325 -19.71 -21.65 4.45
CA HIS A 325 -19.78 -20.54 3.53
C HIS A 325 -18.39 -20.07 3.12
N LYS A 326 -18.32 -19.51 1.91
CA LYS A 326 -17.14 -18.82 1.40
C LYS A 326 -17.46 -17.33 1.26
N ILE A 327 -16.67 -16.50 1.94
CA ILE A 327 -16.69 -15.04 1.73
C ILE A 327 -15.49 -14.67 0.88
N GLY A 328 -15.73 -13.94 -0.20
CA GLY A 328 -14.73 -13.21 -0.96
C GLY A 328 -14.98 -11.71 -0.88
N LEU A 329 -13.97 -10.93 -0.54
CA LEU A 329 -13.98 -9.48 -0.69
C LEU A 329 -12.95 -9.08 -1.73
N SER A 330 -13.38 -8.37 -2.77
CA SER A 330 -12.49 -7.65 -3.69
C SER A 330 -12.37 -6.22 -3.21
N VAL A 331 -11.21 -5.85 -2.66
CA VAL A 331 -10.92 -4.50 -2.18
C VAL A 331 -10.11 -3.77 -3.24
N ASN A 332 -10.70 -2.75 -3.85
CA ASN A 332 -10.06 -1.87 -4.83
C ASN A 332 -9.78 -0.49 -4.21
N ALA A 333 -9.17 0.41 -4.99
CA ALA A 333 -8.85 1.76 -4.52
C ALA A 333 -10.09 2.58 -4.09
N LYS A 334 -11.23 2.40 -4.78
CA LYS A 334 -12.47 3.18 -4.56
C LYS A 334 -13.71 2.34 -4.33
N SER A 335 -13.58 1.02 -4.26
CA SER A 335 -14.74 0.14 -4.07
C SER A 335 -14.39 -1.14 -3.34
N VAL A 336 -15.39 -1.74 -2.71
CA VAL A 336 -15.33 -3.08 -2.15
C VAL A 336 -16.49 -3.89 -2.72
N SER A 337 -16.19 -5.05 -3.26
CA SER A 337 -17.19 -6.00 -3.74
C SER A 337 -17.25 -7.22 -2.83
N LEU A 338 -18.46 -7.61 -2.43
CA LEU A 338 -18.72 -8.83 -1.67
C LEU A 338 -19.18 -9.95 -2.59
N TYR A 339 -18.56 -11.12 -2.39
CA TYR A 339 -18.92 -12.39 -2.98
C TYR A 339 -19.26 -13.36 -1.84
N LEU A 340 -20.42 -14.01 -1.93
CA LEU A 340 -20.82 -15.07 -1.01
C LEU A 340 -21.06 -16.34 -1.81
N ASP A 341 -20.45 -17.44 -1.38
CA ASP A 341 -20.52 -18.75 -2.03
C ASP A 341 -20.29 -18.64 -3.56
N CYS A 342 -19.25 -17.88 -3.90
CA CYS A 342 -18.77 -17.61 -5.25
C CYS A 342 -19.76 -16.87 -6.16
N LYS A 343 -20.74 -16.18 -5.57
CA LYS A 343 -21.67 -15.29 -6.26
C LYS A 343 -21.42 -13.86 -5.85
N HIS A 344 -21.33 -12.96 -6.82
CA HIS A 344 -21.32 -11.52 -6.56
C HIS A 344 -22.62 -11.09 -5.89
N ILE A 345 -22.52 -10.34 -4.79
CA ILE A 345 -23.66 -9.82 -4.04
C ILE A 345 -23.84 -8.34 -4.30
N GLN A 346 -22.80 -7.54 -4.04
CA GLN A 346 -22.87 -6.09 -4.16
C GLN A 346 -21.48 -5.48 -4.26
N THR A 347 -21.38 -4.32 -4.92
CA THR A 347 -20.19 -3.46 -4.91
C THR A 347 -20.56 -2.13 -4.27
N LEU A 348 -19.83 -1.72 -3.25
CA LEU A 348 -19.99 -0.44 -2.56
C LEU A 348 -18.80 0.46 -2.85
N GLN A 349 -19.05 1.75 -3.06
CA GLN A 349 -17.98 2.75 -3.19
C GLN A 349 -17.39 3.06 -1.81
N ILE A 350 -16.09 3.29 -1.77
CA ILE A 350 -15.35 3.65 -0.57
C ILE A 350 -14.39 4.81 -0.87
N GLU A 351 -14.11 5.61 0.16
CA GLU A 351 -13.06 6.63 0.10
C GLU A 351 -11.66 5.99 0.13
N GLU A 352 -10.65 6.81 -0.18
CA GLU A 352 -9.26 6.38 -0.19
C GLU A 352 -8.77 6.00 1.22
N ARG A 353 -8.05 4.86 1.27
CA ARG A 353 -7.61 4.22 2.50
C ARG A 353 -6.18 4.62 2.85
N GLU A 354 -5.93 4.81 4.14
CA GLU A 354 -4.58 4.93 4.70
C GLU A 354 -3.91 3.54 4.75
N ASP A 355 -2.57 3.52 4.79
CA ASP A 355 -1.85 2.28 5.09
C ASP A 355 -2.10 1.88 6.54
N ILE A 356 -2.09 0.56 6.77
CA ILE A 356 -2.12 0.03 8.13
C ILE A 356 -0.83 0.37 8.89
N ASP A 357 -0.96 0.77 10.15
CA ASP A 357 0.17 0.75 11.07
C ASP A 357 0.58 -0.70 11.37
N ILE A 358 1.81 -1.05 10.98
CA ILE A 358 2.37 -2.39 11.16
C ILE A 358 3.01 -2.60 12.54
N GLN A 359 3.09 -1.58 13.40
CA GLN A 359 3.64 -1.67 14.76
C GLN A 359 2.66 -2.28 15.77
N GLY A 360 1.47 -2.68 15.33
CA GLY A 360 0.47 -3.32 16.16
C GLY A 360 0.35 -4.83 15.92
N LYS A 361 -0.88 -5.34 16.06
CA LYS A 361 -1.16 -6.79 15.95
C LYS A 361 -2.29 -7.06 14.97
N THR A 362 -2.26 -8.26 14.40
CA THR A 362 -3.31 -8.81 13.56
C THR A 362 -3.92 -10.04 14.24
N VAL A 363 -5.24 -10.21 14.14
CA VAL A 363 -6.00 -11.21 14.87
C VAL A 363 -7.08 -11.85 14.00
N ILE A 364 -7.33 -13.14 14.22
CA ILE A 364 -8.41 -13.92 13.60
C ILE A 364 -9.42 -14.28 14.68
N GLY A 365 -10.72 -14.08 14.39
CA GLY A 365 -11.80 -14.59 15.24
C GLY A 365 -11.87 -13.98 16.63
N LYS A 366 -12.10 -12.66 16.71
CA LYS A 366 -12.13 -11.90 17.97
C LYS A 366 -13.47 -11.20 18.16
N ARG A 367 -14.08 -11.32 19.34
CA ARG A 367 -15.31 -10.57 19.69
C ARG A 367 -15.06 -9.06 19.81
N LEU A 368 -16.07 -8.28 19.45
CA LEU A 368 -15.99 -6.82 19.36
C LEU A 368 -15.63 -6.14 20.69
N TYR A 369 -16.31 -6.51 21.78
CA TYR A 369 -16.30 -5.73 23.03
C TYR A 369 -15.26 -6.15 24.06
N ASP A 370 -14.88 -7.44 24.10
CA ASP A 370 -14.10 -8.00 25.20
C ASP A 370 -12.83 -8.74 24.75
N SER A 371 -12.52 -8.68 23.45
CA SER A 371 -11.34 -9.32 22.86
C SER A 371 -11.23 -10.83 23.09
N VAL A 372 -12.32 -11.49 23.49
CA VAL A 372 -12.35 -12.94 23.71
C VAL A 372 -12.43 -13.66 22.35
N PRO A 373 -11.75 -14.81 22.18
CA PRO A 373 -11.86 -15.63 20.99
C PRO A 373 -13.30 -16.10 20.76
N ILE A 374 -13.69 -16.27 19.50
CA ILE A 374 -15.04 -16.75 19.14
C ILE A 374 -15.00 -18.15 18.56
N ASP A 375 -16.01 -18.97 18.88
CA ASP A 375 -16.14 -20.35 18.40
C ASP A 375 -16.66 -20.36 16.95
N PHE A 376 -15.84 -20.84 16.03
CA PHE A 376 -16.19 -21.11 14.63
C PHE A 376 -15.22 -22.13 14.03
N ASP A 377 -15.66 -22.82 12.98
CA ASP A 377 -14.80 -23.75 12.24
C ASP A 377 -14.24 -23.01 11.01
N LEU A 378 -12.92 -23.10 10.78
CA LEU A 378 -12.19 -22.40 9.72
C LEU A 378 -11.43 -23.38 8.84
N GLN A 379 -11.74 -23.39 7.55
CA GLN A 379 -11.10 -24.24 6.55
C GLN A 379 -9.93 -23.51 5.87
N ARG A 380 -10.13 -22.22 5.56
CA ARG A 380 -9.19 -21.45 4.74
C ARG A 380 -9.32 -19.96 5.01
N MET A 381 -8.21 -19.22 5.04
CA MET A 381 -8.21 -17.75 5.09
C MET A 381 -6.97 -17.21 4.38
N VAL A 382 -7.17 -16.52 3.25
CA VAL A 382 -6.08 -16.07 2.37
C VAL A 382 -6.31 -14.63 1.94
N ILE A 383 -5.23 -13.85 1.86
CA ILE A 383 -5.22 -12.53 1.20
C ILE A 383 -4.41 -12.62 -0.08
N TYR A 384 -5.02 -12.36 -1.23
CA TYR A 384 -4.31 -12.28 -2.50
C TYR A 384 -3.93 -10.85 -2.85
N CYS A 385 -2.76 -10.66 -3.45
CA CYS A 385 -2.34 -9.34 -3.93
C CYS A 385 -3.13 -8.84 -5.15
N ASP A 386 -3.91 -9.70 -5.80
CA ASP A 386 -4.79 -9.34 -6.92
C ASP A 386 -6.25 -9.34 -6.44
N SER A 387 -6.90 -8.19 -6.49
CA SER A 387 -8.29 -8.01 -6.07
C SER A 387 -9.28 -8.82 -6.90
N LYS A 388 -8.93 -9.21 -8.12
CA LYS A 388 -9.78 -10.03 -8.99
C LYS A 388 -9.88 -11.49 -8.55
N GLN A 389 -9.01 -11.94 -7.64
CA GLN A 389 -9.06 -13.32 -7.16
C GLN A 389 -10.37 -13.64 -6.45
N ALA A 390 -11.00 -12.68 -5.76
CA ALA A 390 -12.30 -12.90 -5.13
C ALA A 390 -13.40 -13.25 -6.16
N GLU A 391 -13.33 -12.70 -7.38
CA GLU A 391 -14.26 -12.98 -8.48
C GLU A 391 -13.97 -14.34 -9.15
N GLN A 392 -12.70 -14.74 -9.17
CA GLN A 392 -12.23 -15.97 -9.81
C GLN A 392 -12.32 -17.21 -8.92
N GLU A 393 -12.67 -17.04 -7.64
CA GLU A 393 -12.83 -18.16 -6.71
C GLU A 393 -13.94 -19.11 -7.14
N THR A 394 -13.70 -20.39 -6.90
CA THR A 394 -14.68 -21.46 -7.17
C THR A 394 -15.11 -22.09 -5.85
N CYS A 395 -16.31 -22.66 -5.81
CA CYS A 395 -16.90 -23.19 -4.56
C CYS A 395 -16.96 -24.72 -4.55
N CYS A 396 -16.06 -25.37 -5.31
CA CYS A 396 -15.97 -26.83 -5.36
C CYS A 396 -15.48 -27.45 -4.04
N ASP A 397 -14.84 -26.64 -3.18
CA ASP A 397 -14.33 -26.99 -1.85
C ASP A 397 -15.32 -26.68 -0.72
N LEU A 398 -16.51 -26.14 -1.03
CA LEU A 398 -17.60 -26.02 -0.06
C LEU A 398 -18.20 -27.41 0.19
N PRO A 399 -18.16 -27.91 1.44
CA PRO A 399 -18.86 -29.13 1.81
C PRO A 399 -20.38 -28.96 1.58
N GLY A 400 -21.00 -29.96 0.98
CA GLY A 400 -22.44 -29.98 0.67
C GLY A 400 -23.36 -30.10 1.87
#